data_AF-A0A917FLU3-F1
#
_entry.id   AF-A0A917FLU3-F1
#
_cell.length_a   1.000
_cell.length_b   1.000
_cell.length_c   1.000
_cell.angle_alpha   90.00
_cell.angle_beta   90.00
_cell.angle_gamma   90.00
#
_symmetry.space_group_name_H-M   'P 1'
#
loop_
_entity.id
_entity.type
_entity.pdbx_description
1 polymer ?
#
loop_
_entity_poly.entity_id
_entity_poly.type
_entity_poly.pdbx_seq_one_letter_code
_entity_poly.pdbx_strand_id
1 'polypeptide(L)'
;MAKLTGVKVVAEHIEFEGAEYAKVDREARAGDIVRMDASGYDNYLPEGTFYDIYRVARDGSARILDEDDDELEVDDDFSVFEKVAEPAAPDLVVHNGVTYRKVAREANVGELAYRTRDFVGGRGGTVVKAVRMGAFAPIADDGYSLMSEEYVVLEPVEAAQPPKPPRLKVGEYAKVDQPGHGNHDKVVKVTQNDRKSIAGYVYQTEKLSGESADVHLLSQLVRATDEEVAAAKYALDPRNKFAIGDKVRLISGGSDHPLTGFSNGEIYEVSDPKTTFRSGKRVQITQEGGRKGYALPDQIAKVTEAERKQAEEAAKWAAIGRKVNEYKAGDIVRCVRSCVGHPVGTVGFVVDQPASWCGGKRTAVEFGGNVRDHTGDVELVVPVEQRFDK
;
A
#
# COMPACT_ATOMS: atom_id res chain seq x y z
N MET A 1 -6.89 -0.46 -29.74
CA MET A 1 -6.09 0.78 -29.70
C MET A 1 -7.09 1.83 -29.29
N ALA A 2 -6.78 2.60 -28.26
CA ALA A 2 -7.73 3.41 -27.52
C ALA A 2 -8.28 4.63 -28.30
N LYS A 3 -9.44 5.14 -27.86
CA LYS A 3 -10.09 6.37 -28.31
C LYS A 3 -9.10 7.53 -28.50
N LEU A 4 -9.29 8.29 -29.58
CA LEU A 4 -8.43 9.42 -29.88
C LEU A 4 -8.63 10.55 -28.85
N THR A 5 -7.53 10.95 -28.20
CA THR A 5 -7.51 12.09 -27.27
C THR A 5 -6.78 13.28 -27.91
N GLY A 6 -7.24 14.51 -27.66
CA GLY A 6 -6.62 15.73 -28.21
C GLY A 6 -7.17 16.21 -29.57
N VAL A 7 -8.27 15.64 -30.06
CA VAL A 7 -8.93 16.09 -31.30
C VAL A 7 -9.48 17.51 -31.13
N LYS A 8 -9.06 18.43 -32.00
CA LYS A 8 -9.58 19.80 -32.08
C LYS A 8 -10.54 19.89 -33.27
N VAL A 9 -11.81 20.17 -33.00
CA VAL A 9 -12.87 20.28 -34.02
C VAL A 9 -12.99 21.74 -34.47
N VAL A 10 -12.80 22.00 -35.77
CA VAL A 10 -13.03 23.29 -36.41
C VAL A 10 -14.08 23.10 -37.50
N ALA A 11 -15.36 23.15 -37.10
CA ALA A 11 -16.62 23.08 -37.87
C ALA A 11 -16.78 21.99 -38.96
N GLU A 12 -15.77 21.67 -39.75
CA GLU A 12 -15.74 20.64 -40.81
C GLU A 12 -14.36 19.96 -40.93
N HIS A 13 -13.38 20.37 -40.12
CA HIS A 13 -12.03 19.81 -40.09
C HIS A 13 -11.67 19.35 -38.68
N ILE A 14 -10.86 18.30 -38.61
CA ILE A 14 -10.24 17.81 -37.37
C ILE A 14 -8.74 17.70 -37.54
N GLU A 15 -8.01 17.98 -36.47
CA GLU A 15 -6.57 17.75 -36.39
C GLU A 15 -6.29 16.56 -35.47
N PHE A 16 -5.54 15.59 -35.97
CA PHE A 16 -5.11 14.42 -35.22
C PHE A 16 -3.65 14.08 -35.58
N GLU A 17 -2.79 14.01 -34.56
CA GLU A 17 -1.33 13.80 -34.70
C GLU A 17 -0.62 14.75 -35.68
N GLY A 18 -1.10 16.00 -35.77
CA GLY A 18 -0.54 17.03 -36.67
C GLY A 18 -0.89 16.84 -38.14
N ALA A 19 -1.71 15.84 -38.48
CA ALA A 19 -2.38 15.72 -39.77
C ALA A 19 -3.77 16.38 -39.72
N GLU A 20 -4.16 16.99 -40.82
CA GLU A 20 -5.48 17.57 -40.99
C GLU A 20 -6.40 16.59 -41.73
N TYR A 21 -7.62 16.45 -41.23
CA TYR A 21 -8.67 15.64 -41.84
C TYR A 21 -9.91 16.50 -42.07
N ALA A 22 -10.54 16.35 -43.24
CA ALA A 22 -11.76 17.07 -43.61
C ALA A 22 -12.96 16.13 -43.63
N LYS A 23 -14.12 16.61 -43.19
CA LYS A 23 -15.37 15.85 -43.26
C LYS A 23 -15.71 15.56 -44.71
N VAL A 24 -16.01 14.31 -45.02
CA VAL A 24 -16.40 13.85 -46.35
C VAL A 24 -17.72 13.11 -46.32
N ASP A 25 -18.50 13.23 -47.39
CA ASP A 25 -19.76 12.50 -47.57
C ASP A 25 -19.52 11.29 -48.48
N ARG A 26 -18.87 10.26 -47.92
CA ARG A 26 -18.58 8.97 -48.57
C ARG A 26 -18.42 7.87 -47.53
N GLU A 27 -18.49 6.61 -47.98
CA GLU A 27 -18.16 5.45 -47.15
C GLU A 27 -16.73 5.53 -46.60
N ALA A 28 -16.55 5.04 -45.37
CA ALA A 28 -15.26 5.05 -44.66
C ALA A 28 -14.28 4.03 -45.24
N ARG A 29 -12.99 4.36 -45.21
CA ARG A 29 -11.89 3.53 -45.72
C ARG A 29 -10.81 3.41 -44.65
N ALA A 30 -9.95 2.40 -44.83
CA ALA A 30 -8.78 2.24 -43.96
C ALA A 30 -7.93 3.52 -43.97
N GLY A 31 -7.65 4.05 -42.78
CA GLY A 31 -6.91 5.30 -42.57
C GLY A 31 -7.78 6.57 -42.46
N ASP A 32 -9.09 6.48 -42.65
CA ASP A 32 -10.01 7.56 -42.29
C ASP A 32 -10.27 7.58 -40.76
N ILE A 33 -10.74 8.72 -40.26
CA ILE A 33 -11.26 8.84 -38.89
C ILE A 33 -12.78 8.94 -38.95
N VAL A 34 -13.48 8.24 -38.07
CA VAL A 34 -14.93 8.35 -37.90
C VAL A 34 -15.28 9.01 -36.58
N ARG A 35 -16.35 9.82 -36.57
CA ARG A 35 -16.98 10.33 -35.36
C ARG A 35 -18.35 9.69 -35.19
N MET A 36 -18.61 9.10 -34.04
CA MET A 36 -19.94 8.58 -33.71
C MET A 36 -20.92 9.74 -33.54
N ASP A 37 -21.98 9.79 -34.32
CA ASP A 37 -23.01 10.83 -34.27
C ASP A 37 -24.24 10.41 -33.45
N ALA A 38 -24.34 9.13 -33.09
CA ALA A 38 -25.25 8.61 -32.08
C ALA A 38 -24.56 7.54 -31.23
N SER A 39 -25.13 7.24 -30.06
CA SER A 39 -24.75 6.04 -29.30
C SER A 39 -25.55 4.85 -29.80
N GLY A 40 -24.86 3.80 -30.25
CA GLY A 40 -25.49 2.55 -30.68
C GLY A 40 -26.21 1.83 -29.53
N TYR A 41 -27.03 0.82 -29.87
CA TYR A 41 -27.90 0.09 -28.93
C TYR A 41 -27.20 -0.45 -27.67
N ASP A 42 -25.90 -0.77 -27.76
CA ASP A 42 -25.13 -1.38 -26.68
C ASP A 42 -24.13 -0.41 -26.00
N ASN A 43 -24.13 0.88 -26.33
CA ASN A 43 -23.29 1.94 -25.73
C ASN A 43 -21.75 1.73 -25.77
N TYR A 44 -21.25 0.71 -26.47
CA TYR A 44 -19.81 0.47 -26.63
C TYR A 44 -19.09 1.60 -27.41
N LEU A 45 -19.83 2.31 -28.26
CA LEU A 45 -19.38 3.46 -29.03
C LEU A 45 -20.16 4.70 -28.60
N PRO A 46 -19.68 5.48 -27.61
CA PRO A 46 -20.40 6.65 -27.13
C PRO A 46 -20.48 7.74 -28.20
N GLU A 47 -21.60 8.46 -28.25
CA GLU A 47 -21.77 9.62 -29.12
C GLU A 47 -20.64 10.65 -28.94
N GLY A 48 -20.16 11.22 -30.05
CA GLY A 48 -19.12 12.25 -30.09
C GLY A 48 -17.68 11.73 -29.96
N THR A 49 -17.49 10.41 -29.90
CA THR A 49 -16.15 9.78 -29.87
C THR A 49 -15.57 9.61 -31.27
N PHE A 50 -14.24 9.54 -31.36
CA PHE A 50 -13.50 9.42 -32.61
C PHE A 50 -12.64 8.16 -32.62
N TYR A 51 -12.64 7.46 -33.75
CA TYR A 51 -11.88 6.22 -33.97
C TYR A 51 -11.23 6.21 -35.37
N ASP A 52 -10.07 5.58 -35.49
CA ASP A 52 -9.44 5.29 -36.78
C ASP A 52 -10.03 4.01 -37.39
N ILE A 53 -10.37 4.06 -38.68
CA ILE A 53 -10.72 2.84 -39.42
C ILE A 53 -9.43 2.10 -39.73
N TYR A 54 -9.18 1.01 -39.02
CA TYR A 54 -7.96 0.22 -39.23
C TYR A 54 -8.08 -0.72 -40.44
N ARG A 55 -9.31 -1.14 -40.81
CA ARG A 55 -9.57 -1.88 -42.06
C ARG A 55 -11.04 -1.78 -42.50
N VAL A 56 -11.27 -2.14 -43.76
CA VAL A 56 -12.61 -2.43 -44.30
C VAL A 56 -12.70 -3.93 -44.58
N ALA A 57 -13.73 -4.59 -44.06
CA ALA A 57 -13.96 -6.01 -44.25
C ALA A 57 -14.41 -6.34 -45.69
N ARG A 58 -14.43 -7.62 -46.04
CA ARG A 58 -14.68 -8.08 -47.42
C ARG A 58 -16.11 -7.78 -47.91
N ASP A 59 -17.03 -7.65 -46.97
CA ASP A 59 -18.42 -7.24 -47.15
C ASP A 59 -18.60 -5.71 -47.25
N GLY A 60 -17.52 -4.94 -47.06
CA GLY A 60 -17.53 -3.48 -47.15
C GLY A 60 -17.74 -2.77 -45.81
N SER A 61 -17.91 -3.50 -44.69
CA SER A 61 -18.10 -2.84 -43.40
C SER A 61 -16.78 -2.34 -42.81
N ALA A 62 -16.81 -1.12 -42.28
CA ALA A 62 -15.67 -0.49 -41.64
C ALA A 62 -15.45 -1.08 -40.24
N ARG A 63 -14.19 -1.39 -39.91
CA ARG A 63 -13.81 -1.97 -38.63
C ARG A 63 -12.95 -0.99 -37.84
N ILE A 64 -13.28 -0.87 -36.57
CA ILE A 64 -12.51 -0.12 -35.56
C ILE A 64 -12.04 -1.07 -34.46
N LEU A 65 -11.06 -0.61 -33.68
CA LEU A 65 -10.70 -1.24 -32.42
C LEU A 65 -11.17 -0.33 -31.29
N ASP A 66 -11.81 -0.90 -30.27
CA ASP A 66 -12.20 -0.14 -29.09
C ASP A 66 -11.07 -0.02 -28.05
N GLU A 67 -11.44 0.49 -26.88
CA GLU A 67 -10.54 0.72 -25.74
C GLU A 67 -9.93 -0.58 -25.19
N ASP A 68 -10.61 -1.72 -25.39
CA ASP A 68 -10.23 -3.04 -24.90
C ASP A 68 -9.57 -3.90 -26.02
N ASP A 69 -9.24 -3.28 -27.15
CA ASP A 69 -8.71 -3.93 -28.38
C ASP A 69 -9.72 -4.89 -29.06
N ASP A 70 -11.01 -4.77 -28.75
CA ASP A 70 -12.04 -5.55 -29.42
C ASP A 70 -12.35 -4.98 -30.80
N GLU A 71 -12.48 -5.86 -31.78
CA GLU A 71 -12.86 -5.48 -33.14
C GLU A 71 -14.36 -5.23 -33.21
N LEU A 72 -14.74 -3.99 -33.50
CA LEU A 72 -16.13 -3.59 -33.67
C LEU A 72 -16.42 -3.19 -35.12
N GLU A 73 -17.65 -3.48 -35.54
CA GLU A 73 -18.23 -2.92 -36.76
C GLU A 73 -18.73 -1.52 -36.48
N VAL A 74 -18.54 -0.62 -37.44
CA VAL A 74 -19.22 0.67 -37.45
C VAL A 74 -20.37 0.57 -38.45
N ASP A 75 -21.59 0.38 -37.95
CA ASP A 75 -22.78 0.12 -38.75
C ASP A 75 -23.80 1.27 -38.74
N ASP A 76 -23.86 2.10 -37.69
CA ASP A 76 -24.87 3.17 -37.58
C ASP A 76 -24.32 4.56 -37.17
N ASP A 77 -24.92 5.60 -37.76
CA ASP A 77 -24.79 7.04 -37.46
C ASP A 77 -23.38 7.55 -37.11
N PHE A 78 -22.55 7.75 -38.13
CA PHE A 78 -21.22 8.34 -38.01
C PHE A 78 -20.87 9.32 -39.13
N SER A 79 -19.96 10.24 -38.83
CA SER A 79 -19.34 11.16 -39.78
C SER A 79 -17.93 10.71 -40.13
N VAL A 80 -17.55 10.73 -41.42
CA VAL A 80 -16.22 10.33 -41.91
C VAL A 80 -15.33 11.55 -42.15
N PHE A 81 -14.06 11.43 -41.77
CA PHE A 81 -13.03 12.44 -41.96
C PHE A 81 -11.84 11.83 -42.72
N GLU A 82 -11.59 12.34 -43.93
CA GLU A 82 -10.49 11.91 -44.80
C GLU A 82 -9.25 12.76 -44.55
N LYS A 83 -8.07 12.12 -44.56
CA LYS A 83 -6.79 12.81 -44.42
C LYS A 83 -6.51 13.72 -45.61
N VAL A 84 -6.46 15.03 -45.40
CA VAL A 84 -6.28 16.03 -46.46
C VAL A 84 -4.88 16.64 -46.50
N ALA A 85 -4.13 16.59 -45.39
CA ALA A 85 -2.73 17.02 -45.34
C ALA A 85 -1.87 16.08 -44.50
N GLU A 86 -0.72 15.67 -45.04
CA GLU A 86 0.33 15.06 -44.23
C GLU A 86 0.94 16.11 -43.28
N PRO A 87 1.40 15.70 -42.07
CA PRO A 87 2.07 16.63 -41.18
C PRO A 87 3.25 17.24 -41.93
N ALA A 88 3.29 18.57 -42.01
CA ALA A 88 4.48 19.25 -42.52
C ALA A 88 5.67 18.72 -41.73
N ALA A 89 6.66 18.14 -42.42
CA ALA A 89 7.85 17.61 -41.78
C ALA A 89 8.37 18.68 -40.80
N PRO A 90 8.54 18.35 -39.52
CA PRO A 90 8.89 19.37 -38.54
C PRO A 90 10.24 19.95 -38.93
N ASP A 91 10.30 21.28 -39.13
CA ASP A 91 11.53 21.99 -39.48
C ASP A 91 12.39 22.11 -38.20
N LEU A 92 13.12 21.01 -37.93
CA LEU A 92 13.88 20.80 -36.70
C LEU A 92 15.34 21.24 -36.85
N VAL A 93 15.88 21.82 -35.77
CA VAL A 93 17.29 22.19 -35.64
C VAL A 93 17.87 21.51 -34.41
N VAL A 94 18.98 20.79 -34.55
CA VAL A 94 19.71 20.24 -33.40
C VAL A 94 20.82 21.22 -33.02
N HIS A 95 20.80 21.71 -31.78
CA HIS A 95 21.83 22.59 -31.24
C HIS A 95 22.22 22.13 -29.83
N ASN A 96 23.53 21.95 -29.58
CA ASN A 96 24.06 21.45 -28.30
C ASN A 96 23.38 20.17 -27.78
N GLY A 97 23.00 19.26 -28.68
CA GLY A 97 22.36 17.99 -28.33
C GLY A 97 20.86 18.08 -28.00
N VAL A 98 20.24 19.25 -28.14
CA VAL A 98 18.80 19.45 -27.98
C VAL A 98 18.17 19.71 -29.36
N THR A 99 17.02 19.09 -29.61
CA THR A 99 16.22 19.30 -30.83
C THR A 99 15.24 20.45 -30.62
N TYR A 100 15.20 21.39 -31.54
CA TYR A 100 14.36 22.59 -31.49
C TYR A 100 13.45 22.66 -32.70
N ARG A 101 12.23 23.18 -32.53
CA ARG A 101 11.34 23.60 -33.62
C ARG A 101 11.55 25.09 -33.88
N LYS A 102 11.44 25.48 -35.15
CA LYS A 102 11.46 26.87 -35.58
C LYS A 102 10.08 27.52 -35.40
N VAL A 103 10.03 28.67 -34.73
CA VAL A 103 8.79 29.43 -34.47
C VAL A 103 8.98 30.87 -34.93
N ALA A 104 8.12 31.31 -35.85
CA ALA A 104 8.14 32.69 -36.37
C ALA A 104 7.48 33.65 -35.36
N ARG A 105 8.29 34.21 -34.46
CA ARG A 105 7.90 35.26 -33.51
C ARG A 105 9.11 36.09 -33.09
N GLU A 106 8.88 37.19 -32.40
CA GLU A 106 9.97 37.96 -31.80
C GLU A 106 10.68 37.18 -30.69
N ALA A 107 12.01 37.23 -30.68
CA ALA A 107 12.85 36.62 -29.64
C ALA A 107 12.89 37.48 -28.38
N ASN A 108 12.63 36.87 -27.23
CA ASN A 108 12.89 37.47 -25.93
C ASN A 108 14.37 37.36 -25.56
N VAL A 109 14.86 38.29 -24.73
CA VAL A 109 16.21 38.20 -24.16
C VAL A 109 16.38 36.89 -23.40
N GLY A 110 17.39 36.11 -23.78
CA GLY A 110 17.69 34.79 -23.23
C GLY A 110 17.33 33.63 -24.16
N GLU A 111 16.50 33.84 -25.18
CA GLU A 111 16.08 32.81 -26.13
C GLU A 111 17.11 32.56 -27.24
N LEU A 112 17.04 31.35 -27.82
CA LEU A 112 17.82 30.99 -29.00
C LEU A 112 17.06 31.35 -30.27
N ALA A 113 17.78 31.85 -31.26
CA ALA A 113 17.25 32.18 -32.57
C ALA A 113 18.08 31.48 -33.66
N TYR A 114 17.41 30.95 -34.67
CA TYR A 114 18.02 30.39 -35.88
C TYR A 114 17.91 31.40 -37.01
N ARG A 115 19.05 31.78 -37.61
CA ARG A 115 19.06 32.69 -38.75
C ARG A 115 18.67 31.96 -40.02
N THR A 116 17.62 32.43 -40.68
CA THR A 116 17.04 31.76 -41.85
C THR A 116 17.74 32.14 -43.15
N ARG A 117 18.48 33.25 -43.19
CA ARG A 117 19.19 33.76 -44.38
C ARG A 117 20.48 34.49 -44.04
N ASP A 118 21.32 34.70 -45.04
CA ASP A 118 22.51 35.55 -44.96
C ASP A 118 22.12 37.02 -44.76
N PHE A 119 22.99 37.79 -44.11
CA PHE A 119 22.77 39.20 -43.82
C PHE A 119 24.10 39.98 -43.80
N VAL A 120 24.03 41.30 -43.69
CA VAL A 120 25.23 42.15 -43.68
C VAL A 120 26.01 41.93 -42.38
N GLY A 121 27.11 41.17 -42.47
CA GLY A 121 27.98 40.86 -41.34
C GLY A 121 27.89 39.43 -40.82
N GLY A 122 27.07 38.56 -41.41
CA GLY A 122 27.03 37.15 -41.02
C GLY A 122 26.26 36.24 -41.97
N ARG A 123 26.22 34.95 -41.59
CA ARG A 123 25.68 33.86 -42.42
C ARG A 123 24.40 33.28 -41.82
N GLY A 124 23.46 32.95 -42.69
CA GLY A 124 22.29 32.13 -42.38
C GLY A 124 22.69 30.72 -41.95
N GLY A 125 21.75 30.00 -41.34
CA GLY A 125 21.99 28.66 -40.79
C GLY A 125 22.74 28.64 -39.45
N THR A 126 22.89 29.79 -38.80
CA THR A 126 23.56 29.91 -37.49
C THR A 126 22.54 30.02 -36.36
N VAL A 127 22.88 29.45 -35.21
CA VAL A 127 22.11 29.59 -33.97
C VAL A 127 22.80 30.59 -33.07
N VAL A 128 22.08 31.60 -32.62
CA VAL A 128 22.57 32.68 -31.76
C VAL A 128 21.63 32.91 -30.59
N LYS A 129 22.13 33.53 -29.51
CA LYS A 129 21.31 33.84 -28.33
C LYS A 129 20.97 35.32 -28.28
N ALA A 130 19.70 35.66 -28.11
CA ALA A 130 19.30 37.05 -27.85
C ALA A 130 19.82 37.46 -26.45
N VAL A 131 20.68 38.48 -26.36
CA VAL A 131 21.32 38.88 -25.09
C VAL A 131 20.80 40.20 -24.54
N ARG A 132 20.20 41.06 -25.36
CA ARG A 132 19.57 42.32 -24.94
C ARG A 132 18.61 42.84 -26.00
N MET A 133 17.74 43.78 -25.61
CA MET A 133 16.92 44.52 -26.57
C MET A 133 17.68 45.74 -27.09
N GLY A 134 17.73 45.89 -28.42
CA GLY A 134 18.15 47.12 -29.09
C GLY A 134 16.98 48.09 -29.28
N ALA A 135 17.24 49.22 -29.94
CA ALA A 135 16.22 50.24 -30.16
C ALA A 135 15.07 49.79 -31.09
N PHE A 136 15.33 48.83 -31.98
CA PHE A 136 14.37 48.37 -33.01
C PHE A 136 14.20 46.86 -33.08
N ALA A 137 15.12 46.08 -32.49
CA ALA A 137 15.14 44.62 -32.55
C ALA A 137 15.99 44.03 -31.42
N PRO A 138 15.81 42.76 -31.05
CA PRO A 138 16.74 42.05 -30.16
C PRO A 138 18.16 42.03 -30.75
N ILE A 139 19.18 42.04 -29.89
CA ILE A 139 20.59 41.94 -30.27
C ILE A 139 21.12 40.59 -29.78
N ALA A 140 21.76 39.86 -30.69
CA ALA A 140 22.36 38.56 -30.43
C ALA A 140 23.72 38.68 -29.70
N ASP A 141 24.21 37.56 -29.16
CA ASP A 141 25.50 37.42 -28.49
C ASP A 141 26.70 37.74 -29.39
N ASP A 142 26.54 37.59 -30.71
CA ASP A 142 27.51 38.01 -31.72
C ASP A 142 27.49 39.53 -32.01
N GLY A 143 26.60 40.29 -31.37
CA GLY A 143 26.50 41.74 -31.47
C GLY A 143 25.60 42.26 -32.60
N TYR A 144 25.02 41.39 -33.43
CA TYR A 144 24.14 41.78 -34.54
C TYR A 144 22.66 41.77 -34.16
N SER A 145 21.86 42.62 -34.81
CA SER A 145 20.42 42.68 -34.61
C SER A 145 19.70 41.48 -35.23
N LEU A 146 18.67 40.99 -34.54
CA LEU A 146 17.75 39.96 -35.00
C LEU A 146 16.53 40.62 -35.64
N MET A 147 16.60 40.87 -36.94
CA MET A 147 15.48 41.43 -37.71
C MET A 147 14.42 40.35 -37.97
N SER A 148 13.13 40.63 -37.77
CA SER A 148 12.04 39.63 -37.81
C SER A 148 11.98 38.78 -39.10
N GLU A 149 12.55 39.25 -40.21
CA GLU A 149 12.64 38.53 -41.48
C GLU A 149 13.92 37.68 -41.66
N GLU A 150 14.83 37.69 -40.68
CA GLU A 150 16.18 37.09 -40.75
C GLU A 150 16.38 35.95 -39.76
N TYR A 151 15.42 35.72 -38.86
CA TYR A 151 15.48 34.66 -37.88
C TYR A 151 14.11 34.08 -37.55
N VAL A 152 14.16 32.93 -36.88
CA VAL A 152 13.04 32.31 -36.18
C VAL A 152 13.50 31.92 -34.78
N VAL A 153 12.59 31.94 -33.81
CA VAL A 153 12.91 31.51 -32.45
C VAL A 153 12.99 29.99 -32.42
N LEU A 154 13.99 29.46 -31.71
CA LEU A 154 14.12 28.04 -31.45
C LEU A 154 13.44 27.71 -30.13
N GLU A 155 12.31 27.02 -30.22
CA GLU A 155 11.66 26.42 -29.06
C GLU A 155 12.09 24.97 -28.97
N PRO A 156 12.58 24.49 -27.81
CA PRO A 156 12.97 23.09 -27.68
C PRO A 156 11.75 22.22 -28.01
N VAL A 157 11.90 21.32 -28.99
CA VAL A 157 10.97 20.20 -29.10
C VAL A 157 11.30 19.37 -27.90
N GLU A 158 10.40 19.37 -26.92
CA GLU A 158 10.49 18.40 -25.84
C GLU A 158 10.51 17.02 -26.52
N ALA A 159 11.70 16.43 -26.66
CA ALA A 159 11.82 14.99 -26.57
C ALA A 159 11.08 14.69 -25.28
N ALA A 160 9.88 14.10 -25.40
CA ALA A 160 8.93 13.90 -24.32
C ALA A 160 9.74 13.72 -23.04
N GLN A 161 9.74 14.77 -22.18
CA GLN A 161 10.50 14.69 -20.94
C GLN A 161 10.05 13.37 -20.32
N PRO A 162 10.96 12.45 -19.96
CA PRO A 162 10.56 11.19 -19.35
C PRO A 162 9.58 11.57 -18.25
N PRO A 163 8.35 11.01 -18.27
CA PRO A 163 7.22 11.56 -17.53
C PRO A 163 7.70 11.85 -16.13
N LYS A 164 7.70 13.14 -15.76
CA LYS A 164 8.08 13.58 -14.42
C LYS A 164 7.31 12.66 -13.47
N PRO A 165 7.99 11.91 -12.57
CA PRO A 165 7.34 10.86 -11.81
C PRO A 165 6.09 11.45 -11.17
N PRO A 166 4.93 10.76 -11.30
CA PRO A 166 3.65 11.32 -10.93
C PRO A 166 3.74 11.86 -9.50
N ARG A 167 3.63 13.18 -9.37
CA ARG A 167 3.71 13.85 -8.07
C ARG A 167 2.55 13.35 -7.23
N LEU A 168 2.85 12.96 -6.00
CA LEU A 168 1.83 12.58 -5.04
C LEU A 168 0.80 13.71 -4.87
N LYS A 169 -0.47 13.36 -4.91
CA LYS A 169 -1.58 14.30 -4.70
C LYS A 169 -1.92 14.41 -3.22
N VAL A 170 -2.52 15.53 -2.83
CA VAL A 170 -3.07 15.67 -1.47
C VAL A 170 -4.10 14.57 -1.24
N GLY A 171 -3.99 13.88 -0.10
CA GLY A 171 -4.81 12.73 0.25
C GLY A 171 -4.18 11.37 -0.06
N GLU A 172 -3.15 11.31 -0.90
CA GLU A 172 -2.43 10.07 -1.20
C GLU A 172 -1.48 9.66 -0.06
N TYR A 173 -1.17 8.37 0.00
CA TYR A 173 -0.25 7.80 0.97
C TYR A 173 1.10 7.50 0.35
N ALA A 174 2.15 7.72 1.13
CA ALA A 174 3.52 7.48 0.72
C ALA A 174 4.34 6.86 1.85
N LYS A 175 5.30 6.03 1.49
CA LYS A 175 6.33 5.51 2.39
C LYS A 175 7.53 6.46 2.38
N VAL A 176 8.04 6.77 3.57
CA VAL A 176 9.19 7.65 3.72
C VAL A 176 10.49 6.88 3.43
N ASP A 177 11.09 7.21 2.30
CA ASP A 177 12.35 6.65 1.84
C ASP A 177 13.51 7.62 2.13
N GLN A 178 13.77 7.81 3.42
CA GLN A 178 14.89 8.63 3.90
C GLN A 178 15.65 7.87 4.99
N PRO A 179 16.78 7.22 4.65
CA PRO A 179 17.54 6.44 5.62
C PRO A 179 18.05 7.32 6.77
N GLY A 180 18.06 6.77 7.98
CA GLY A 180 18.48 7.47 9.21
C GLY A 180 17.45 8.46 9.77
N HIS A 181 16.31 8.65 9.11
CA HIS A 181 15.22 9.49 9.60
C HIS A 181 14.28 8.70 10.53
N GLY A 182 13.73 9.33 11.57
CA GLY A 182 12.86 8.66 12.56
C GLY A 182 11.54 8.13 11.98
N ASN A 183 11.17 8.58 10.78
CA ASN A 183 10.00 8.13 10.05
C ASN A 183 10.34 7.23 8.85
N HIS A 184 11.60 6.82 8.67
CA HIS A 184 11.98 5.89 7.61
C HIS A 184 11.12 4.62 7.64
N ASP A 185 10.72 4.14 6.46
CA ASP A 185 9.83 3.00 6.23
C ASP A 185 8.40 3.13 6.77
N LYS A 186 8.04 4.29 7.32
CA LYS A 186 6.66 4.54 7.77
C LYS A 186 5.81 5.10 6.64
N VAL A 187 4.56 4.67 6.64
CA VAL A 187 3.52 5.21 5.76
C VAL A 187 2.97 6.51 6.35
N VAL A 188 2.95 7.56 5.55
CA VAL A 188 2.43 8.89 5.85
C VAL A 188 1.40 9.30 4.80
N LYS A 189 0.51 10.22 5.15
CA LYS A 189 -0.46 10.81 4.22
C LYS A 189 -0.04 12.21 3.81
N VAL A 190 -0.12 12.52 2.53
CA VAL A 190 0.22 13.84 1.98
C VAL A 190 -0.92 14.82 2.27
N THR A 191 -0.62 15.89 3.00
CA THR A 191 -1.57 16.96 3.33
C THR A 191 -1.37 18.23 2.49
N GLN A 192 -0.15 18.44 1.97
CA GLN A 192 0.16 19.50 1.02
C GLN A 192 1.22 19.01 0.02
N ASN A 193 1.14 19.45 -1.25
CA ASN A 193 2.06 19.04 -2.32
C ASN A 193 2.69 20.20 -3.13
N ASP A 194 2.46 21.45 -2.71
CA ASP A 194 2.89 22.68 -3.34
C ASP A 194 3.62 23.65 -2.37
N ARG A 195 4.13 23.12 -1.25
CA ARG A 195 4.78 23.94 -0.23
C ARG A 195 5.99 24.69 -0.82
N LYS A 196 6.04 26.01 -0.62
CA LYS A 196 7.17 26.85 -1.04
C LYS A 196 8.27 26.80 0.02
N SER A 197 9.38 26.15 -0.29
CA SER A 197 10.55 26.06 0.58
C SER A 197 11.83 26.35 -0.19
N ILE A 198 12.74 27.13 0.40
CA ILE A 198 14.07 27.43 -0.16
C ILE A 198 14.88 26.14 -0.38
N ALA A 199 14.68 25.13 0.46
CA ALA A 199 15.36 23.85 0.40
C ALA A 199 14.63 22.80 -0.47
N GLY A 200 13.54 23.17 -1.17
CA GLY A 200 12.84 22.30 -2.11
C GLY A 200 11.81 21.33 -1.49
N TYR A 201 11.52 21.41 -0.19
CA TYR A 201 10.50 20.60 0.48
C TYR A 201 9.08 20.97 0.01
N VAL A 202 8.56 20.17 -0.91
CA VAL A 202 7.26 20.38 -1.57
C VAL A 202 6.11 19.68 -0.86
N TYR A 203 6.39 18.61 -0.11
CA TYR A 203 5.37 17.82 0.56
C TYR A 203 5.29 18.15 2.05
N GLN A 204 4.06 18.29 2.56
CA GLN A 204 3.76 18.19 3.98
C GLN A 204 2.97 16.92 4.21
N THR A 205 3.28 16.21 5.29
CA THR A 205 2.65 14.93 5.59
C THR A 205 2.07 14.88 7.01
N GLU A 206 1.15 13.95 7.20
CA GLU A 206 0.60 13.54 8.49
C GLU A 206 0.84 12.04 8.73
N LYS A 207 1.01 11.64 9.98
CA LYS A 207 1.07 10.23 10.36
C LYS A 207 -0.32 9.61 10.21
N LEU A 208 -0.39 8.29 10.08
CA LEU A 208 -1.67 7.56 10.08
C LEU A 208 -2.48 7.73 11.37
N SER A 209 -1.85 8.15 12.47
CA SER A 209 -2.52 8.52 13.72
C SER A 209 -3.27 9.86 13.66
N GLY A 210 -3.08 10.65 12.60
CA GLY A 210 -3.62 12.01 12.46
C GLY A 210 -2.74 13.10 13.08
N GLU A 211 -1.59 12.75 13.64
CA GLU A 211 -0.59 13.72 14.09
C GLU A 211 0.17 14.33 12.90
N SER A 212 0.57 15.60 13.01
CA SER A 212 1.49 16.21 12.04
C SER A 212 2.77 15.39 11.94
N ALA A 213 3.19 15.10 10.72
CA ALA A 213 4.49 14.53 10.42
C ALA A 213 5.40 15.60 9.84
N ASP A 214 6.43 15.17 9.11
CA ASP A 214 7.48 16.02 8.58
C ASP A 214 7.16 16.53 7.16
N VAL A 215 8.06 17.39 6.68
CA VAL A 215 8.05 17.90 5.31
C VAL A 215 9.08 17.16 4.48
N HIS A 216 8.74 16.83 3.24
CA HIS A 216 9.54 15.94 2.40
C HIS A 216 9.80 16.50 0.99
N LEU A 217 10.94 16.09 0.43
CA LEU A 217 11.27 16.22 -0.98
C LEU A 217 10.52 15.15 -1.79
N LEU A 218 10.43 15.34 -3.11
CA LEU A 218 9.89 14.32 -4.01
C LEU A 218 10.69 13.01 -3.95
N SER A 219 12.01 13.08 -3.79
CA SER A 219 12.88 11.91 -3.71
C SER A 219 12.84 11.17 -2.37
N GLN A 220 12.16 11.72 -1.35
CA GLN A 220 12.08 11.12 -0.01
C GLN A 220 10.78 10.34 0.22
N LEU A 221 9.90 10.31 -0.78
CA LEU A 221 8.59 9.67 -0.70
C LEU A 221 8.42 8.74 -1.88
N VAL A 222 8.03 7.50 -1.58
CA VAL A 222 7.60 6.52 -2.57
C VAL A 222 6.10 6.30 -2.38
N ARG A 223 5.33 6.24 -3.46
CA ARG A 223 3.89 5.94 -3.38
C ARG A 223 3.68 4.63 -2.63
N ALA A 224 2.87 4.65 -1.57
CA ALA A 224 2.54 3.45 -0.83
C ALA A 224 1.47 2.66 -1.60
N THR A 225 1.60 1.34 -1.58
CA THR A 225 0.55 0.43 -2.08
C THR A 225 -0.64 0.39 -1.12
N ASP A 226 -1.82 0.03 -1.62
CA ASP A 226 -3.01 -0.07 -0.77
C ASP A 226 -2.82 -1.14 0.33
N GLU A 227 -2.05 -2.18 0.05
CA GLU A 227 -1.65 -3.22 1.00
C GLU A 227 -0.73 -2.66 2.09
N GLU A 228 0.29 -1.87 1.75
CA GLU A 228 1.17 -1.23 2.75
C GLU A 228 0.39 -0.25 3.63
N VAL A 229 -0.54 0.51 3.05
CA VAL A 229 -1.43 1.42 3.80
C VAL A 229 -2.33 0.63 4.75
N ALA A 230 -2.93 -0.46 4.28
CA ALA A 230 -3.77 -1.34 5.10
C ALA A 230 -2.96 -1.99 6.23
N ALA A 231 -1.77 -2.50 5.94
CA ALA A 231 -0.87 -3.09 6.92
C ALA A 231 -0.41 -2.08 7.98
N ALA A 232 -0.09 -0.85 7.57
CA ALA A 232 0.31 0.21 8.49
C ALA A 232 -0.87 0.69 9.37
N LYS A 233 -2.08 0.79 8.81
CA LYS A 233 -3.31 1.04 9.60
C LYS A 233 -3.63 -0.10 10.56
N TYR A 234 -3.37 -1.35 10.14
CA TYR A 234 -3.50 -2.52 11.00
C TYR A 234 -2.48 -2.49 12.14
N ALA A 235 -1.22 -2.17 11.88
CA ALA A 235 -0.20 -2.07 12.93
C ALA A 235 -0.51 -0.97 13.96
N LEU A 236 -1.26 0.08 13.56
CA LEU A 236 -1.58 1.21 14.43
C LEU A 236 -2.61 0.88 15.53
N ASP A 237 -3.54 -0.04 15.29
CA ASP A 237 -4.58 -0.37 16.28
C ASP A 237 -4.07 -1.47 17.22
N PRO A 238 -3.79 -1.16 18.50
CA PRO A 238 -3.26 -2.13 19.45
C PRO A 238 -4.24 -3.28 19.74
N ARG A 239 -5.50 -3.20 19.30
CA ARG A 239 -6.48 -4.28 19.39
C ARG A 239 -6.23 -5.42 18.42
N ASN A 240 -5.49 -5.17 17.34
CA ASN A 240 -5.21 -6.15 16.29
C ASN A 240 -4.32 -7.33 16.75
N LYS A 241 -3.75 -7.25 17.96
CA LYS A 241 -3.05 -8.37 18.62
C LYS A 241 -3.99 -9.44 19.19
N PHE A 242 -5.31 -9.17 19.23
CA PHE A 242 -6.32 -10.05 19.78
C PHE A 242 -7.27 -10.59 18.72
N ALA A 243 -7.60 -11.87 18.80
CA ALA A 243 -8.62 -12.53 18.00
C ALA A 243 -9.79 -12.97 18.88
N ILE A 244 -10.96 -13.21 18.26
CA ILE A 244 -12.11 -13.81 18.95
C ILE A 244 -11.69 -15.20 19.46
N GLY A 245 -12.02 -15.51 20.71
CA GLY A 245 -11.65 -16.74 21.40
C GLY A 245 -10.29 -16.71 22.10
N ASP A 246 -9.49 -15.65 21.93
CA ASP A 246 -8.24 -15.51 22.67
C ASP A 246 -8.50 -15.46 24.18
N LYS A 247 -7.74 -16.23 24.96
CA LYS A 247 -7.72 -16.12 26.41
C LYS A 247 -6.77 -14.99 26.82
N VAL A 248 -7.28 -14.03 27.59
CA VAL A 248 -6.54 -12.85 28.03
C VAL A 248 -6.62 -12.69 29.54
N ARG A 249 -5.50 -12.34 30.17
CA ARG A 249 -5.43 -12.02 31.59
C ARG A 249 -5.69 -10.52 31.78
N LEU A 250 -6.60 -10.18 32.70
CA LEU A 250 -6.83 -8.79 33.07
C LEU A 250 -5.71 -8.31 34.01
N ILE A 251 -4.96 -7.30 33.59
CA ILE A 251 -3.83 -6.75 34.33
C ILE A 251 -4.31 -5.64 35.29
N SER A 252 -5.24 -4.80 34.83
CA SER A 252 -5.70 -3.63 35.58
C SER A 252 -7.11 -3.17 35.17
N GLY A 253 -7.73 -2.34 36.02
CA GLY A 253 -9.06 -1.76 35.77
C GLY A 253 -10.25 -2.66 36.12
N GLY A 254 -10.02 -3.84 36.70
CA GLY A 254 -11.08 -4.68 37.25
C GLY A 254 -11.90 -3.97 38.32
N SER A 255 -13.16 -4.38 38.46
CA SER A 255 -14.21 -3.82 39.35
C SER A 255 -14.69 -2.42 38.99
N ASP A 256 -13.86 -1.59 38.35
CA ASP A 256 -14.25 -0.28 37.85
C ASP A 256 -15.12 -0.39 36.60
N HIS A 257 -16.08 0.53 36.42
CA HIS A 257 -16.84 0.60 35.18
C HIS A 257 -15.90 0.92 33.99
N PRO A 258 -15.90 0.19 32.86
CA PRO A 258 -16.91 -0.79 32.37
C PRO A 258 -16.56 -2.28 32.59
N LEU A 259 -15.67 -2.58 33.53
CA LEU A 259 -15.22 -3.92 33.95
C LEU A 259 -15.81 -4.32 35.32
N THR A 260 -17.00 -3.81 35.65
CA THR A 260 -17.67 -4.13 36.91
C THR A 260 -18.03 -5.62 36.97
N GLY A 261 -17.46 -6.32 37.94
CA GLY A 261 -17.58 -7.77 38.11
C GLY A 261 -16.41 -8.58 37.52
N PHE A 262 -15.40 -7.91 36.97
CA PHE A 262 -14.14 -8.52 36.53
C PHE A 262 -13.03 -8.20 37.54
N SER A 263 -12.14 -9.17 37.80
CA SER A 263 -11.05 -9.06 38.76
C SER A 263 -9.70 -9.04 38.05
N ASN A 264 -8.77 -8.22 38.56
CA ASN A 264 -7.39 -8.23 38.07
C ASN A 264 -6.73 -9.59 38.41
N GLY A 265 -5.93 -10.11 37.49
CA GLY A 265 -5.24 -11.41 37.60
C GLY A 265 -6.02 -12.59 37.01
N GLU A 266 -7.33 -12.46 36.81
CA GLU A 266 -8.17 -13.50 36.23
C GLU A 266 -8.06 -13.56 34.69
N ILE A 267 -8.42 -14.71 34.14
CA ILE A 267 -8.39 -15.00 32.70
C ILE A 267 -9.81 -14.95 32.15
N TYR A 268 -9.99 -14.22 31.06
CA TYR A 268 -11.24 -14.05 30.34
C TYR A 268 -11.08 -14.38 28.86
N GLU A 269 -12.19 -14.53 28.14
CA GLU A 269 -12.17 -14.79 26.70
C GLU A 269 -12.52 -13.52 25.91
N VAL A 270 -11.79 -13.24 24.84
CA VAL A 270 -12.11 -12.16 23.91
C VAL A 270 -13.30 -12.56 23.06
N SER A 271 -14.43 -11.87 23.22
CA SER A 271 -15.62 -12.11 22.39
C SER A 271 -15.74 -11.14 21.21
N ASP A 272 -15.17 -9.94 21.32
CA ASP A 272 -15.05 -8.98 20.20
C ASP A 272 -13.77 -8.14 20.36
N PRO A 273 -12.74 -8.34 19.52
CA PRO A 273 -11.49 -7.60 19.62
C PRO A 273 -11.63 -6.12 19.24
N LYS A 274 -12.64 -5.72 18.45
CA LYS A 274 -12.77 -4.37 17.88
C LYS A 274 -14.05 -3.65 18.31
N THR A 275 -14.49 -3.89 19.53
CA THR A 275 -15.70 -3.24 20.05
C THR A 275 -15.52 -1.74 20.31
N THR A 276 -16.63 -1.01 20.29
CA THR A 276 -16.72 0.39 20.74
C THR A 276 -17.70 0.48 21.89
N PHE A 277 -17.25 1.06 23.01
CA PHE A 277 -18.09 1.40 24.15
C PHE A 277 -18.22 2.91 24.26
N ARG A 278 -19.14 3.41 25.10
CA ARG A 278 -19.37 4.87 25.27
C ARG A 278 -18.10 5.67 25.57
N SER A 279 -17.12 5.03 26.23
CA SER A 279 -15.82 5.61 26.59
C SER A 279 -14.70 5.32 25.59
N GLY A 280 -15.02 4.88 24.38
CA GLY A 280 -14.07 4.74 23.26
C GLY A 280 -13.85 3.30 22.77
N LYS A 281 -12.77 3.14 21.99
CA LYS A 281 -12.32 1.88 21.39
C LYS A 281 -11.82 0.91 22.46
N ARG A 282 -12.38 -0.30 22.53
CA ARG A 282 -12.09 -1.30 23.56
C ARG A 282 -12.02 -2.70 22.97
N VAL A 283 -11.66 -3.67 23.81
CA VAL A 283 -11.73 -5.12 23.58
C VAL A 283 -12.83 -5.68 24.48
N GLN A 284 -13.79 -6.39 23.90
CA GLN A 284 -14.85 -7.06 24.66
C GLN A 284 -14.31 -8.38 25.19
N ILE A 285 -14.39 -8.57 26.49
CA ILE A 285 -14.06 -9.81 27.18
C ILE A 285 -15.31 -10.40 27.81
N THR A 286 -15.33 -11.71 28.00
CA THR A 286 -16.47 -12.45 28.54
C THR A 286 -15.97 -13.46 29.56
N GLN A 287 -16.68 -13.54 30.69
CA GLN A 287 -16.46 -14.52 31.75
C GLN A 287 -17.44 -15.69 31.63
N GLU A 288 -17.18 -16.78 32.38
CA GLU A 288 -18.15 -17.85 32.56
C GLU A 288 -19.46 -17.30 33.15
N GLY A 289 -20.57 -17.59 32.47
CA GLY A 289 -21.89 -16.99 32.76
C GLY A 289 -22.32 -15.86 31.82
N GLY A 290 -21.52 -15.50 30.81
CA GLY A 290 -21.94 -14.64 29.69
C GLY A 290 -21.92 -13.13 29.98
N ARG A 291 -21.44 -12.72 31.16
CA ARG A 291 -21.24 -11.30 31.49
C ARG A 291 -20.13 -10.72 30.63
N LYS A 292 -20.37 -9.55 30.04
CA LYS A 292 -19.46 -8.85 29.12
C LYS A 292 -18.76 -7.69 29.81
N GLY A 293 -17.46 -7.56 29.57
CA GLY A 293 -16.62 -6.47 30.06
C GLY A 293 -15.88 -5.81 28.90
N TYR A 294 -15.48 -4.55 29.07
CA TYR A 294 -14.86 -3.76 28.01
C TYR A 294 -13.48 -3.23 28.45
N ALA A 295 -12.42 -3.94 28.10
CA ALA A 295 -11.05 -3.59 28.50
C ALA A 295 -10.34 -2.73 27.44
N LEU A 296 -9.38 -1.92 27.87
CA LEU A 296 -8.40 -1.31 26.97
C LEU A 296 -7.34 -2.36 26.56
N PRO A 297 -6.72 -2.24 25.37
CA PRO A 297 -5.67 -3.16 24.92
C PRO A 297 -4.45 -3.28 25.83
N ASP A 298 -4.21 -2.28 26.67
CA ASP A 298 -3.10 -2.23 27.63
C ASP A 298 -3.51 -2.74 29.02
N GLN A 299 -4.81 -2.93 29.26
CA GLN A 299 -5.34 -3.54 30.49
C GLN A 299 -5.34 -5.07 30.44
N ILE A 300 -5.07 -5.67 29.28
CA ILE A 300 -5.13 -7.11 29.06
C ILE A 300 -3.86 -7.64 28.39
N ALA A 301 -3.40 -8.81 28.83
CA ALA A 301 -2.31 -9.55 28.19
C ALA A 301 -2.84 -10.86 27.60
N LYS A 302 -2.36 -11.23 26.42
CA LYS A 302 -2.66 -12.54 25.82
C LYS A 302 -2.01 -13.64 26.64
N VAL A 303 -2.80 -14.62 27.08
CA VAL A 303 -2.31 -15.78 27.82
C VAL A 303 -1.74 -16.77 26.81
N THR A 304 -0.48 -17.15 27.00
CA THR A 304 0.15 -18.16 26.15
C THR A 304 -0.38 -19.56 26.49
N GLU A 305 -0.28 -20.50 25.54
CA GLU A 305 -0.71 -21.89 25.78
C GLU A 305 0.05 -22.56 26.94
N ALA A 306 1.29 -22.16 27.17
CA ALA A 306 2.08 -22.61 28.33
C ALA A 306 1.47 -22.14 29.66
N GLU A 307 1.09 -20.87 29.75
CA GLU A 307 0.43 -20.32 30.94
C GLU A 307 -0.96 -20.93 31.16
N ARG A 308 -1.68 -21.29 30.09
CA ARG A 308 -2.96 -22.01 30.17
C ARG A 308 -2.78 -23.38 30.85
N LYS A 309 -1.81 -24.18 30.41
CA LYS A 309 -1.51 -25.49 31.01
C LYS A 309 -1.11 -25.38 32.47
N GLN A 310 -0.29 -24.37 32.81
CA GLN A 310 0.11 -24.14 34.19
C GLN A 310 -1.07 -23.71 35.08
N ALA A 311 -1.99 -22.89 34.58
CA ALA A 311 -3.19 -22.48 35.32
C ALA A 311 -4.17 -23.65 35.53
N GLU A 312 -4.39 -24.48 34.50
CA GLU A 312 -5.21 -25.70 34.60
C GLU A 312 -4.61 -26.70 35.61
N GLU A 313 -3.30 -26.88 35.56
CA GLU A 313 -2.60 -27.74 36.51
C GLU A 313 -2.68 -27.18 37.93
N ALA A 314 -2.41 -25.89 38.13
CA ALA A 314 -2.58 -25.22 39.41
C ALA A 314 -4.00 -25.35 39.97
N ALA A 315 -5.03 -25.25 39.12
CA ALA A 315 -6.42 -25.46 39.53
C ALA A 315 -6.69 -26.90 39.99
N LYS A 316 -6.14 -27.92 39.30
CA LYS A 316 -6.24 -29.33 39.73
C LYS A 316 -5.59 -29.56 41.10
N TRP A 317 -4.41 -28.99 41.33
CA TRP A 317 -3.71 -29.09 42.62
C TRP A 317 -4.42 -28.29 43.73
N ALA A 318 -4.94 -27.10 43.43
CA ALA A 318 -5.70 -26.31 44.38
C ALA A 318 -7.02 -26.97 44.80
N ALA A 319 -7.70 -27.67 43.87
CA ALA A 319 -8.94 -28.42 44.15
C ALA A 319 -8.74 -29.53 45.19
N ILE A 320 -7.53 -30.08 45.30
CA ILE A 320 -7.15 -31.07 46.31
C ILE A 320 -6.48 -30.45 47.54
N GLY A 321 -6.41 -29.11 47.61
CA GLY A 321 -5.84 -28.36 48.73
C GLY A 321 -4.32 -28.46 48.84
N ARG A 322 -3.61 -28.62 47.71
CA ARG A 322 -2.15 -28.78 47.67
C ARG A 322 -1.47 -27.81 46.69
N LYS A 323 -0.16 -27.58 46.87
CA LYS A 323 0.64 -26.83 45.88
C LYS A 323 0.94 -27.71 44.67
N VAL A 324 1.22 -27.08 43.52
CA VAL A 324 1.64 -27.80 42.30
C VAL A 324 2.89 -28.61 42.59
N ASN A 325 2.88 -29.88 42.18
CA ASN A 325 3.94 -30.89 42.44
C ASN A 325 4.13 -31.25 43.93
N GLU A 326 3.14 -31.00 44.78
CA GLU A 326 3.15 -31.44 46.18
C GLU A 326 2.62 -32.87 46.33
N TYR A 327 3.46 -33.84 46.03
CA TYR A 327 3.17 -35.27 46.18
C TYR A 327 3.29 -35.71 47.65
N LYS A 328 2.40 -36.62 48.07
CA LYS A 328 2.40 -37.27 49.39
C LYS A 328 2.44 -38.79 49.22
N ALA A 329 3.03 -39.47 50.21
CA ALA A 329 3.02 -40.93 50.24
C ALA A 329 1.57 -41.46 50.17
N GLY A 330 1.37 -42.43 49.27
CA GLY A 330 0.09 -43.03 48.92
C GLY A 330 -0.65 -42.36 47.75
N ASP A 331 -0.12 -41.30 47.13
CA ASP A 331 -0.67 -40.80 45.86
C ASP A 331 -0.48 -41.82 44.73
N ILE A 332 -1.45 -41.92 43.82
CA ILE A 332 -1.33 -42.71 42.58
C ILE A 332 -0.86 -41.79 41.48
N VAL A 333 0.26 -42.13 40.84
CA VAL A 333 0.89 -41.31 39.80
C VAL A 333 1.10 -42.10 38.52
N ARG A 334 1.15 -41.40 37.38
CA ARG A 334 1.42 -41.98 36.07
C ARG A 334 2.71 -41.40 35.50
N CYS A 335 3.55 -42.27 34.96
CA CYS A 335 4.80 -41.90 34.32
C CYS A 335 4.53 -41.14 33.01
N VAL A 336 5.01 -39.90 32.90
CA VAL A 336 4.85 -39.07 31.68
C VAL A 336 6.07 -39.11 30.77
N ARG A 337 7.21 -39.56 31.30
CA ARG A 337 8.47 -39.71 30.55
C ARG A 337 9.07 -41.08 30.85
N SER A 338 9.37 -41.85 29.81
CA SER A 338 10.02 -43.17 29.93
C SER A 338 11.23 -43.09 30.85
N CYS A 339 11.15 -43.73 32.02
CA CYS A 339 12.20 -43.74 33.02
C CYS A 339 12.54 -45.18 33.42
N VAL A 340 13.82 -45.54 33.28
CA VAL A 340 14.46 -46.77 33.81
C VAL A 340 13.64 -48.06 33.60
N GLY A 341 13.15 -48.27 32.37
CA GLY A 341 12.43 -49.50 32.00
C GLY A 341 10.91 -49.47 32.22
N HIS A 342 10.36 -48.36 32.71
CA HIS A 342 8.91 -48.13 32.75
C HIS A 342 8.50 -47.27 31.54
N PRO A 343 7.67 -47.79 30.62
CA PRO A 343 7.16 -47.00 29.51
C PRO A 343 6.23 -45.88 30.00
N VAL A 344 6.13 -44.82 29.21
CA VAL A 344 5.14 -43.75 29.40
C VAL A 344 3.75 -44.38 29.58
N GLY A 345 3.03 -43.92 30.60
CA GLY A 345 1.72 -44.45 30.97
C GLY A 345 1.73 -45.49 32.09
N THR A 346 2.90 -45.94 32.55
CA THR A 346 3.00 -46.84 33.71
C THR A 346 2.47 -46.15 34.96
N VAL A 347 1.60 -46.82 35.72
CA VAL A 347 0.98 -46.31 36.96
C VAL A 347 1.74 -46.86 38.16
N GLY A 348 1.97 -46.02 39.17
CA GLY A 348 2.69 -46.36 40.39
C GLY A 348 2.18 -45.57 41.60
N PHE A 349 2.84 -45.77 42.73
CA PHE A 349 2.49 -45.12 43.99
C PHE A 349 3.63 -44.21 44.46
N VAL A 350 3.28 -43.06 45.03
CA VAL A 350 4.24 -42.28 45.80
C VAL A 350 4.45 -42.98 47.13
N VAL A 351 5.71 -43.16 47.54
CA VAL A 351 6.09 -43.83 48.79
C VAL A 351 7.10 -42.98 49.54
N ASP A 352 7.13 -43.11 50.86
CA ASP A 352 8.21 -42.56 51.66
C ASP A 352 9.43 -43.47 51.55
N GLN A 353 10.49 -42.98 50.93
CA GLN A 353 11.75 -43.71 50.90
C GLN A 353 12.47 -43.53 52.25
N PRO A 354 12.82 -44.63 52.94
CA PRO A 354 13.62 -44.52 54.16
C PRO A 354 14.96 -43.90 53.82
N ALA A 355 15.50 -43.11 54.77
CA ALA A 355 16.79 -42.45 54.61
C ALA A 355 17.86 -43.46 54.19
N SER A 356 18.47 -43.23 53.03
CA SER A 356 19.60 -44.01 52.54
C SER A 356 20.91 -43.37 53.02
N TRP A 357 22.03 -44.03 52.77
CA TRP A 357 23.37 -43.64 53.24
C TRP A 357 23.81 -42.22 52.81
N CYS A 358 23.10 -41.58 51.88
CA CYS A 358 23.44 -40.28 51.30
C CYS A 358 22.31 -39.24 51.30
N GLY A 359 21.23 -39.42 52.07
CA GLY A 359 20.21 -38.38 52.23
C GLY A 359 19.02 -38.78 53.09
N GLY A 360 18.44 -37.80 53.80
CA GLY A 360 17.27 -37.97 54.68
C GLY A 360 16.01 -38.49 53.97
N LYS A 361 14.93 -38.70 54.72
CA LYS A 361 13.64 -39.17 54.17
C LYS A 361 13.19 -38.30 52.99
N ARG A 362 12.81 -38.93 51.90
CA ARG A 362 12.31 -38.28 50.67
C ARG A 362 11.10 -39.02 50.13
N THR A 363 10.21 -38.30 49.47
CA THR A 363 9.14 -38.88 48.67
C THR A 363 9.73 -39.44 47.37
N ALA A 364 9.41 -40.70 47.08
CA ALA A 364 9.84 -41.42 45.89
C ALA A 364 8.62 -42.02 45.19
N VAL A 365 8.79 -42.54 43.99
CA VAL A 365 7.75 -43.25 43.24
C VAL A 365 8.14 -44.71 43.13
N GLU A 366 7.19 -45.60 43.44
CA GLU A 366 7.30 -47.04 43.28
C GLU A 366 6.54 -47.49 42.03
N PHE A 367 7.26 -48.08 41.08
CA PHE A 367 6.70 -48.77 39.93
C PHE A 367 7.04 -50.26 39.99
N GLY A 368 6.03 -51.11 40.23
CA GLY A 368 6.19 -52.56 40.22
C GLY A 368 7.29 -53.08 41.16
N GLY A 369 7.42 -52.51 42.37
CA GLY A 369 8.41 -52.91 43.37
C GLY A 369 9.75 -52.15 43.33
N ASN A 370 9.96 -51.26 42.35
CA ASN A 370 11.17 -50.44 42.28
C ASN A 370 10.91 -49.01 42.73
N VAL A 371 11.56 -48.58 43.83
CA VAL A 371 11.44 -47.24 44.41
C VAL A 371 12.54 -46.31 43.90
N ARG A 372 12.17 -45.15 43.35
CA ARG A 372 13.12 -44.15 42.81
C ARG A 372 12.61 -42.70 42.97
N ASP A 373 13.53 -41.76 43.08
CA ASP A 373 13.23 -40.32 43.15
C ASP A 373 12.86 -39.76 41.74
N HIS A 374 11.59 -39.91 41.37
CA HIS A 374 11.04 -39.53 40.04
C HIS A 374 9.81 -38.63 40.13
N THR A 375 9.64 -37.88 41.22
CA THR A 375 8.49 -36.98 41.41
C THR A 375 8.38 -35.90 40.32
N GLY A 376 9.46 -35.59 39.60
CA GLY A 376 9.46 -34.66 38.45
C GLY A 376 9.08 -35.26 37.09
N ASP A 377 8.98 -36.58 36.96
CA ASP A 377 8.69 -37.29 35.69
C ASP A 377 7.33 -38.03 35.71
N VAL A 378 6.46 -37.64 36.64
CA VAL A 378 5.16 -38.24 36.85
C VAL A 378 4.06 -37.17 36.93
N GLU A 379 2.83 -37.57 36.63
CA GLU A 379 1.63 -36.76 36.86
C GLU A 379 0.73 -37.43 37.90
N LEU A 380 0.03 -36.64 38.69
CA LEU A 380 -0.93 -37.13 39.69
C LEU A 380 -2.19 -37.67 39.00
N VAL A 381 -2.55 -38.93 39.30
CA VAL A 381 -3.78 -39.57 38.81
C VAL A 381 -4.86 -39.54 39.89
N VAL A 382 -4.52 -39.99 41.10
CA VAL A 382 -5.45 -40.01 42.24
C VAL A 382 -4.69 -39.54 43.49
N PRO A 383 -5.11 -38.44 44.13
CA PRO A 383 -4.54 -38.03 45.41
C PRO A 383 -4.89 -39.06 46.48
N VAL A 384 -3.98 -39.28 47.43
CA VAL A 384 -4.19 -40.22 48.53
C VAL A 384 -5.51 -39.93 49.24
N GLU A 385 -5.87 -38.67 49.47
CA GLU A 385 -7.12 -38.23 50.14
C GLU A 385 -8.42 -38.71 49.45
N GLN A 386 -8.38 -39.09 48.17
CA GLN A 386 -9.56 -39.56 47.42
C GLN A 386 -9.59 -41.07 47.17
N ARG A 387 -8.65 -41.82 47.74
CA ARG A 387 -8.58 -43.27 47.63
C ARG A 387 -9.61 -43.96 48.53
N PHE A 388 -10.27 -44.99 48.01
CA PHE A 388 -11.23 -45.81 48.74
C PHE A 388 -10.57 -46.92 49.57
N ASP A 389 -9.35 -47.30 49.24
CA ASP A 389 -8.60 -48.41 49.85
C ASP A 389 -7.72 -47.97 51.04
N LYS A 390 -8.17 -46.92 51.74
CA LYS A 390 -7.49 -46.32 52.89
C LYS A 390 -7.91 -46.89 54.23
#